data_AF-A0A1G3H367-F1
#
_entry.id   AF-A0A1G3H367-F1
#
_cell.length_a   1.000
_cell.length_b   1.000
_cell.length_c   1.000
_cell.angle_alpha   90.00
_cell.angle_beta   90.00
_cell.angle_gamma   90.00
#
_symmetry.space_group_name_H-M   'P 1'
#
loop_
_entity.id
_entity.type
_entity.pdbx_description
1 polymer ?
#
loop_
_entity_poly.entity_id
_entity_poly.type
_entity_poly.pdbx_seq_one_letter_code
_entity_poly.pdbx_strand_id
1 'polypeptide(L)'
;MKMKCPKCGKAMKRDESRTERVEYDGEFAMVEGLSGWFCPSCGEAILDDDSARRYGEAGDTLLAHSRERRQAEIRRIRKKLKLTQVEASQLVGIGKIAFSRYERGETQAPAPLVKLLRLVDQHPELLDEVGAL
;
A
#
# COMPACT_ATOMS: atom_id res chain seq x y z
N MET A 1 20.43 22.50 25.85
CA MET A 1 21.03 21.33 25.17
C MET A 1 20.51 21.32 23.73
N LYS A 2 21.38 21.26 22.71
CA LYS A 2 20.93 21.21 21.30
C LYS A 2 20.59 19.76 20.93
N MET A 3 19.40 19.51 20.38
CA MET A 3 19.02 18.20 19.87
C MET A 3 19.95 17.81 18.71
N LYS A 4 20.48 16.59 18.74
CA LYS A 4 21.29 16.01 17.66
C LYS A 4 20.47 14.98 16.89
N CYS A 5 20.65 14.96 15.59
CA CYS A 5 20.01 14.00 14.70
C CYS A 5 20.50 12.59 14.99
N PRO A 6 19.61 11.61 15.22
CA PRO A 6 20.00 10.22 15.50
C PRO A 6 20.64 9.56 14.28
N LYS A 7 20.32 10.01 13.06
CA LYS A 7 20.84 9.47 11.81
C LYS A 7 22.23 9.99 11.42
N CYS A 8 22.50 11.29 11.62
CA CYS A 8 23.75 11.91 11.13
C CYS A 8 24.53 12.72 12.17
N GLY A 9 24.06 12.80 13.41
CA GLY A 9 24.73 13.50 14.52
C GLY A 9 24.72 15.04 14.44
N LYS A 10 24.28 15.64 13.33
CA LYS A 10 24.19 17.10 13.15
C LYS A 10 23.05 17.70 13.98
N ALA A 11 23.13 19.00 14.25
CA ALA A 11 22.11 19.71 15.01
C ALA A 11 20.75 19.70 14.29
N MET A 12 19.67 19.47 15.05
CA MET A 12 18.31 19.58 14.56
C MET A 12 17.72 20.95 14.89
N LYS A 13 16.71 21.36 14.12
CA LYS A 13 15.94 22.58 14.35
C LYS A 13 14.53 22.20 14.80
N ARG A 14 14.00 22.90 15.80
CA ARG A 14 12.60 22.81 16.17
C ARG A 14 11.76 23.53 15.11
N ASP A 15 10.65 22.92 14.73
CA ASP A 15 9.59 23.51 13.89
C ASP A 15 8.24 23.10 14.51
N GLU A 16 7.23 23.94 14.36
CA GLU A 16 5.88 23.74 14.91
C GLU A 16 4.79 23.79 13.82
N SER A 17 5.17 24.09 12.57
CA SER A 17 4.23 24.24 11.46
C SER A 17 4.75 23.57 10.19
N ARG A 18 5.48 22.46 10.33
CA ARG A 18 6.06 21.74 9.20
C ARG A 18 4.97 21.02 8.41
N THR A 19 5.08 21.01 7.08
CA THR A 19 4.29 20.12 6.23
C THR A 19 5.19 19.01 5.69
N GLU A 20 4.79 17.75 5.89
CA GLU A 20 5.50 16.58 5.37
C GLU A 20 4.57 15.77 4.45
N ARG A 21 5.17 15.10 3.46
CA ARG A 21 4.46 14.22 2.52
C ARG A 21 4.58 12.78 2.98
N VAL A 22 3.45 12.13 3.22
CA VAL A 22 3.36 10.67 3.42
C VAL A 22 2.99 10.03 2.09
N GLU A 23 3.73 9.01 1.67
CA GLU A 23 3.48 8.31 0.40
C GLU A 23 3.43 6.80 0.60
N TYR A 24 2.46 6.16 -0.02
CA TYR A 24 2.33 4.71 -0.05
C TYR A 24 1.64 4.24 -1.34
N ASP A 25 2.23 3.26 -2.03
CA ASP A 25 1.65 2.61 -3.23
C ASP A 25 1.18 3.62 -4.31
N GLY A 26 2.01 4.63 -4.57
CA GLY A 26 1.79 5.67 -5.58
C GLY A 26 0.78 6.77 -5.20
N GLU A 27 0.15 6.67 -4.03
CA GLU A 27 -0.71 7.71 -3.47
C GLU A 27 0.00 8.44 -2.34
N PHE A 28 -0.33 9.71 -2.13
CA PHE A 28 0.26 10.52 -1.08
C PHE A 28 -0.76 11.40 -0.37
N ALA A 29 -0.41 11.79 0.85
CA ALA A 29 -1.12 12.78 1.64
C ALA A 29 -0.12 13.83 2.14
N MET A 30 -0.56 15.08 2.20
CA MET A 30 0.17 16.17 2.84
C MET A 30 -0.32 16.28 4.27
N VAL A 31 0.60 16.18 5.24
CA VAL A 31 0.28 16.34 6.67
C VAL A 31 0.87 17.66 7.13
N GLU A 32 -0.01 18.62 7.34
CA GLU A 32 0.34 20.00 7.70
C GLU A 32 0.41 20.19 9.22
N GLY A 33 1.09 21.26 9.65
CA GLY A 33 1.12 21.66 11.05
C GLY A 33 1.81 20.64 11.97
N LEU A 34 2.83 19.95 11.47
CA LEU A 34 3.64 19.02 12.25
C LEU A 34 4.65 19.77 13.10
N SER A 35 4.69 19.41 14.36
CA SER A 35 5.66 19.88 15.34
C SER A 35 6.69 18.80 15.67
N GLY A 36 7.94 19.23 15.86
CA GLY A 36 9.03 18.34 16.22
C GLY A 36 10.39 18.89 15.87
N TRP A 37 11.39 18.01 15.90
CA TRP A 37 12.77 18.31 15.53
C TRP A 37 13.05 17.80 14.13
N PHE A 38 13.57 18.67 13.27
CA PHE A 38 13.86 18.38 11.87
C PHE A 38 15.34 18.61 11.59
N CYS A 39 15.99 17.65 10.94
CA CYS A 39 17.39 17.74 10.57
C CYS A 39 17.54 18.41 9.19
N PRO A 40 18.07 19.65 9.10
CA PRO A 40 18.24 20.33 7.83
C PRO A 40 19.30 19.69 6.93
N SER A 41 20.10 18.75 7.44
CA SER A 41 21.18 18.13 6.67
C SER A 41 20.78 16.82 5.98
N CYS A 42 19.85 16.04 6.54
CA CYS A 42 19.51 14.72 5.99
C CYS A 42 18.01 14.44 5.94
N GLY A 43 17.16 15.39 6.35
CA GLY A 43 15.71 15.26 6.32
C GLY A 43 15.09 14.44 7.46
N GLU A 44 15.90 13.91 8.39
CA GLU A 44 15.37 13.15 9.53
C GLU A 44 14.45 14.02 10.42
N ALA A 45 13.33 13.46 10.84
CA ALA A 45 12.36 14.13 11.71
C ALA A 45 12.10 13.30 12.98
N ILE A 46 12.01 13.97 14.12
CA ILE A 46 11.49 13.42 15.37
C ILE A 46 10.26 14.24 15.72
N LEU A 47 9.09 13.68 15.47
CA LEU A 47 7.81 14.36 15.67
C LEU A 47 7.40 14.29 17.15
N ASP A 48 6.71 15.33 17.63
CA ASP A 48 6.03 15.28 18.92
C ASP A 48 4.83 14.31 18.83
N ASP A 49 4.35 13.81 19.97
CA ASP A 49 3.36 12.71 20.03
C ASP A 49 2.10 12.93 19.16
N ASP A 50 1.50 14.12 19.21
CA ASP A 50 0.32 14.44 18.39
C ASP A 50 0.65 14.47 16.89
N SER A 51 1.80 15.04 16.53
CA SER A 51 2.28 15.12 15.17
C SER A 51 2.65 13.73 14.63
N ALA A 52 3.28 12.88 15.45
CA ALA A 52 3.60 11.50 15.13
C ALA A 52 2.33 10.68 14.90
N ARG A 53 1.29 10.86 15.74
CA ARG A 53 -0.02 10.23 15.58
C ARG A 53 -0.68 10.64 14.27
N ARG A 54 -0.78 11.94 13.98
CA ARG A 54 -1.39 12.44 12.72
C ARG A 54 -0.63 11.95 11.48
N TYR A 55 0.70 11.93 11.53
CA TYR A 55 1.54 11.38 10.46
C TYR A 55 1.29 9.88 10.26
N GLY A 56 1.19 9.11 11.36
CA GLY A 56 0.86 7.68 11.33
C GLY A 56 -0.54 7.41 10.76
N GLU A 57 -1.56 8.14 11.22
CA GLU A 57 -2.95 8.03 10.74
C GLU A 57 -3.06 8.30 9.24
N ALA A 58 -2.29 9.26 8.71
CA ALA A 58 -2.23 9.51 7.28
C ALA A 58 -1.64 8.31 6.51
N GLY A 59 -0.59 7.69 7.05
CA GLY A 59 -0.01 6.45 6.51
C GLY A 59 -0.98 5.27 6.54
N ASP A 60 -1.66 5.07 7.66
CA ASP A 60 -2.66 4.00 7.82
C ASP A 60 -3.83 4.17 6.86
N THR A 61 -4.26 5.41 6.63
CA THR A 61 -5.31 5.74 5.64
C THR A 61 -4.88 5.36 4.23
N LEU A 62 -3.66 5.73 3.82
CA LEU A 62 -3.13 5.36 2.49
C LEU A 62 -2.99 3.84 2.34
N LEU A 63 -2.56 3.15 3.41
CA LEU A 63 -2.49 1.70 3.44
C LEU A 63 -3.88 1.04 3.28
N ALA A 64 -4.90 1.58 3.95
CA ALA A 64 -6.28 1.13 3.81
C ALA A 64 -6.80 1.31 2.38
N HIS A 65 -6.61 2.50 1.79
CA HIS A 65 -7.00 2.78 0.41
C HIS A 65 -6.29 1.85 -0.59
N SER A 66 -4.98 1.63 -0.45
CA SER A 66 -4.23 0.68 -1.29
C SER A 66 -4.82 -0.74 -1.20
N ARG A 67 -5.18 -1.20 0.01
CA ARG A 67 -5.82 -2.51 0.20
C ARG A 67 -7.17 -2.57 -0.50
N GLU A 68 -8.03 -1.58 -0.32
CA GLU A 68 -9.35 -1.53 -0.96
C GLU A 68 -9.25 -1.53 -2.49
N ARG A 69 -8.35 -0.71 -3.05
CA ARG A 69 -8.10 -0.67 -4.51
C ARG A 69 -7.68 -2.04 -5.03
N ARG A 70 -6.77 -2.74 -4.34
CA ARG A 70 -6.31 -4.08 -4.74
C ARG A 70 -7.43 -5.13 -4.68
N GLN A 71 -8.26 -5.09 -3.64
CA GLN A 71 -9.43 -5.98 -3.52
C GLN A 71 -10.43 -5.76 -4.67
N ALA A 72 -10.75 -4.48 -4.93
CA ALA A 72 -11.65 -4.08 -6.01
C ALA A 72 -11.09 -4.47 -7.39
N GLU A 73 -9.78 -4.31 -7.61
CA GLU A 73 -9.10 -4.70 -8.84
C GLU A 73 -9.21 -6.21 -9.10
N ILE A 74 -8.88 -7.05 -8.12
CA ILE A 74 -8.99 -8.52 -8.24
C ILE A 74 -10.42 -8.92 -8.58
N ARG A 75 -11.41 -8.36 -7.86
CA ARG A 75 -12.83 -8.62 -8.11
C ARG A 75 -13.26 -8.19 -9.52
N ARG A 76 -12.80 -7.02 -9.98
CA ARG A 76 -13.10 -6.49 -11.31
C ARG A 76 -12.53 -7.40 -12.40
N ILE A 77 -11.26 -7.78 -12.29
CA ILE A 77 -10.59 -8.65 -13.27
C ILE A 77 -11.32 -9.98 -13.37
N ARG A 78 -11.54 -10.66 -12.24
CA ARG A 78 -12.25 -11.94 -12.19
C ARG A 78 -13.61 -11.86 -12.87
N LYS A 79 -14.39 -10.81 -12.57
CA LYS A 79 -15.71 -10.60 -13.17
C LYS A 79 -15.63 -10.35 -14.67
N LYS A 80 -14.64 -9.58 -15.14
CA LYS A 80 -14.42 -9.34 -16.58
C LYS A 80 -14.11 -10.64 -17.32
N LEU A 81 -13.31 -11.52 -16.70
CA LEU A 81 -12.99 -12.85 -17.21
C LEU A 81 -14.14 -13.86 -17.04
N LYS A 82 -15.29 -13.44 -16.49
CA LYS A 82 -16.47 -14.27 -16.25
C LYS A 82 -16.23 -15.50 -15.36
N LEU A 83 -15.25 -15.43 -14.47
CA LEU A 83 -14.91 -16.51 -13.55
C LEU A 83 -15.65 -16.37 -12.22
N THR A 84 -16.07 -17.49 -11.66
CA THR A 84 -16.39 -17.60 -10.23
C THR A 84 -15.11 -17.55 -9.40
N GLN A 85 -15.23 -17.34 -8.08
CA GLN A 85 -14.07 -17.35 -7.18
C GLN A 85 -13.40 -18.74 -7.13
N VAL A 86 -14.19 -19.81 -7.28
CA VAL A 86 -13.69 -21.19 -7.28
C VAL A 86 -12.94 -21.47 -8.58
N GLU A 87 -13.50 -21.11 -9.74
CA GLU A 87 -12.83 -21.28 -11.04
C GLU A 87 -11.53 -20.48 -11.10
N ALA A 88 -11.53 -19.22 -10.63
CA ALA A 88 -10.33 -18.40 -10.57
C ALA A 88 -9.25 -19.01 -9.65
N SER A 89 -9.66 -19.65 -8.54
CA SER A 89 -8.72 -20.35 -7.65
C SER A 89 -8.13 -21.60 -8.32
N GLN A 90 -8.97 -22.37 -9.04
CA GLN A 90 -8.56 -23.56 -9.78
C GLN A 90 -7.59 -23.21 -10.90
N LEU A 91 -7.89 -22.16 -11.66
CA LEU A 91 -7.07 -21.65 -12.77
C LEU A 91 -5.61 -21.40 -12.35
N VAL A 92 -5.40 -20.85 -11.15
CA VAL A 92 -4.05 -20.49 -10.66
C VAL A 92 -3.52 -21.48 -9.62
N GLY A 93 -4.18 -22.63 -9.45
CA GLY A 93 -3.72 -23.71 -8.57
C GLY A 93 -3.70 -23.38 -7.07
N ILE A 94 -4.55 -22.46 -6.59
CA ILE A 94 -4.62 -22.08 -5.17
C ILE A 94 -5.88 -22.61 -4.48
N GLY A 95 -5.88 -22.60 -3.15
CA GLY A 95 -7.01 -23.09 -2.35
C GLY A 95 -8.33 -22.38 -2.70
N LYS A 96 -9.44 -23.13 -2.75
CA LYS A 96 -10.77 -22.70 -3.23
C LYS A 96 -11.33 -21.41 -2.60
N ILE A 97 -10.87 -21.05 -1.40
CA ILE A 97 -11.33 -19.87 -0.66
C ILE A 97 -10.44 -18.64 -0.85
N ALA A 98 -9.32 -18.76 -1.56
CA ALA A 98 -8.30 -17.71 -1.66
C ALA A 98 -8.87 -16.43 -2.26
N PHE A 99 -9.54 -16.50 -3.42
CA PHE A 99 -10.16 -15.32 -4.04
C PHE A 99 -11.25 -14.68 -3.16
N SER A 100 -12.01 -15.47 -2.39
CA SER A 100 -12.97 -14.92 -1.42
C SER A 100 -12.27 -14.13 -0.30
N ARG A 101 -11.12 -14.61 0.20
CA ARG A 101 -10.33 -13.90 1.21
C ARG A 101 -9.68 -12.65 0.64
N TYR A 102 -9.16 -12.73 -0.59
CA TYR A 102 -8.57 -11.60 -1.28
C TYR A 102 -9.59 -10.50 -1.57
N GLU A 103 -10.77 -10.84 -2.07
CA GLU A 103 -11.82 -9.86 -2.40
C GLU A 103 -12.49 -9.24 -1.17
N ARG A 104 -12.39 -9.89 0.01
CA ARG A 104 -12.88 -9.35 1.30
C ARG A 104 -11.79 -8.65 2.11
N GLY A 105 -10.54 -8.63 1.62
CA GLY A 105 -9.42 -8.00 2.34
C GLY A 105 -8.91 -8.78 3.54
N GLU A 106 -9.40 -10.00 3.79
CA GLU A 106 -8.95 -10.85 4.91
C GLU A 106 -7.50 -11.32 4.72
N THR A 107 -7.02 -11.37 3.49
CA THR A 107 -5.65 -11.76 3.15
C THR A 107 -5.21 -10.99 1.92
N GLN A 108 -3.94 -10.56 1.86
CA GLN A 108 -3.41 -9.95 0.65
C GLN A 108 -3.04 -11.01 -0.38
N ALA A 109 -3.43 -10.79 -1.64
CA ALA A 109 -2.97 -11.61 -2.74
C ALA A 109 -1.45 -11.42 -2.94
N PRO A 110 -0.69 -12.50 -3.17
CA PRO A 110 0.73 -12.41 -3.49
C PRO A 110 0.97 -11.55 -4.73
N ALA A 111 2.06 -10.77 -4.73
CA ALA A 111 2.40 -9.88 -5.85
C ALA A 111 2.47 -10.59 -7.22
N PRO A 112 3.01 -11.83 -7.35
CA PRO A 112 3.00 -12.56 -8.62
C PRO A 112 1.58 -12.83 -9.14
N LEU A 113 0.65 -13.20 -8.27
CA LEU A 113 -0.75 -13.44 -8.65
C LEU A 113 -1.41 -12.15 -9.14
N VAL A 114 -1.18 -11.02 -8.47
CA VAL A 114 -1.71 -9.72 -8.91
C VAL A 114 -1.17 -9.34 -10.29
N LYS A 115 0.13 -9.58 -10.55
CA LYS A 115 0.74 -9.33 -11.87
C LYS A 115 0.13 -10.24 -12.95
N LEU A 116 -0.05 -11.53 -12.66
CA LEU A 116 -0.70 -12.47 -13.57
C LEU A 116 -2.14 -12.03 -13.91
N LEU A 117 -2.92 -11.66 -12.89
CA LEU A 117 -4.29 -11.17 -13.11
C LEU A 117 -4.32 -9.91 -13.98
N ARG A 118 -3.39 -8.97 -13.78
CA ARG A 118 -3.27 -7.78 -14.63
C ARG A 118 -2.87 -8.11 -16.07
N LEU A 119 -1.98 -9.09 -16.26
CA LEU A 119 -1.58 -9.56 -17.59
C LEU A 119 -2.78 -10.16 -18.33
N VAL A 120 -3.51 -11.08 -17.69
CA VAL A 120 -4.70 -11.72 -18.30
C VAL A 120 -5.87 -10.74 -18.44
N ASP A 121 -5.95 -9.69 -17.62
CA ASP A 121 -6.91 -8.61 -17.83
C ASP A 121 -6.62 -7.82 -19.11
N GLN A 122 -5.34 -7.59 -19.43
CA GLN A 122 -4.93 -6.93 -20.68
C GLN A 122 -5.01 -7.86 -21.88
N HIS A 123 -4.80 -9.16 -21.66
CA HIS A 123 -4.75 -10.22 -22.67
C HIS A 123 -5.67 -11.40 -22.29
N PRO A 124 -7.01 -11.25 -22.36
CA PRO A 124 -7.95 -12.32 -21.98
C PRO A 124 -7.79 -13.61 -22.79
N GLU A 125 -7.22 -13.53 -23.99
CA GLU A 125 -6.89 -14.66 -24.85
C GLU A 125 -5.89 -15.65 -24.20
N LEU A 126 -5.07 -15.19 -23.25
CA LEU A 126 -4.10 -16.04 -22.54
C LEU A 126 -4.71 -16.86 -21.41
N LEU A 127 -6.02 -16.72 -21.15
CA LEU A 127 -6.67 -17.39 -20.02
C LEU A 127 -6.55 -18.92 -20.10
N ASP A 128 -6.72 -19.47 -21.30
CA ASP A 128 -6.63 -20.92 -21.52
C ASP A 128 -5.19 -21.43 -21.34
N GLU A 129 -4.20 -20.64 -21.76
CA GLU A 129 -2.79 -20.97 -21.56
C GLU A 129 -2.42 -20.99 -20.08
N VAL A 130 -2.91 -20.03 -19.29
CA VAL A 130 -2.66 -19.99 -17.84
C VAL A 130 -3.21 -21.24 -17.14
N GLY A 131 -4.37 -21.74 -17.56
CA GLY A 131 -4.94 -22.96 -16.99
C GLY A 131 -4.23 -24.25 -17.40
N ALA A 132 -3.38 -24.19 -18.44
CA ALA A 132 -2.61 -25.33 -18.93
C ALA A 132 -1.20 -25.43 -18.32
N LEU A 133 -0.75 -24.40 -17.59
CA LEU A 133 0.53 -24.39 -16.85
C LEU A 133 0.43 -25.16 -15.53
#